data_AF-A0AAP0X988-F1
#
_entry.id   AF-A0AAP0X988-F1
#
_cell.length_a   1.000
_cell.length_b   1.000
_cell.length_c   1.000
_cell.angle_alpha   90.00
_cell.angle_beta   90.00
_cell.angle_gamma   90.00
#
_symmetry.space_group_name_H-M   'P 1'
#
loop_
_entity.id
_entity.type
_entity.pdbx_description
1 polymer ?
#
loop_
_entity_poly.entity_id
_entity_poly.type
_entity_poly.pdbx_seq_one_letter_code
_entity_poly.pdbx_strand_id
1 'polypeptide(L)'
;MRRNQTSIAFFAGVDLGGAFLGAKHAARVMLPQRPAQSACTAIAGISTHSYAASKYGILGLAKNLAAELGQYGLRVNCVSPYGLMTGMGTVHLSEAEITQAEMGLSEMGHLRGQILKADSVARAALYLASDEAN
;
A
#
# COMPACT_ATOMS: atom_id res chain seq x y z
N MET A 1 2.39 -28.48 3.26
CA MET A 1 3.13 -27.72 2.21
C MET A 1 2.11 -26.98 1.34
N ARG A 2 1.80 -25.70 1.60
CA ARG A 2 0.79 -24.95 0.80
C ARG A 2 1.42 -24.45 -0.50
N ARG A 3 1.24 -25.19 -1.60
CA ARG A 3 1.77 -24.88 -2.95
C ARG A 3 1.34 -23.52 -3.56
N ASN A 4 0.48 -22.74 -2.91
CA ASN A 4 -0.14 -21.54 -3.51
C ASN A 4 0.47 -20.19 -3.08
N GLN A 5 1.33 -20.13 -2.06
CA GLN A 5 1.80 -18.83 -1.51
C GLN A 5 2.88 -18.13 -2.36
N THR A 6 3.41 -18.78 -3.39
CA THR A 6 4.37 -18.19 -4.35
C THR A 6 3.74 -17.93 -5.73
N SER A 7 2.50 -18.38 -5.95
CA SER A 7 1.81 -18.24 -7.24
C SER A 7 1.43 -16.79 -7.51
N ILE A 8 1.73 -16.30 -8.71
CA ILE A 8 1.25 -14.99 -9.18
C ILE A 8 -0.27 -14.90 -9.16
N ALA A 9 -0.98 -16.01 -9.42
CA ALA A 9 -2.44 -16.04 -9.38
C ALA A 9 -2.99 -15.78 -7.96
N PHE A 10 -2.28 -16.27 -6.93
CA PHE A 10 -2.67 -16.02 -5.54
C PHE A 10 -2.51 -14.54 -5.18
N PHE A 11 -1.33 -13.96 -5.41
CA PHE A 11 -1.09 -12.55 -5.12
C PHE A 11 -1.95 -11.62 -5.97
N ALA A 12 -2.13 -11.90 -7.25
CA ALA A 12 -3.03 -11.14 -8.11
C ALA A 12 -4.49 -11.21 -7.62
N GLY A 13 -4.96 -12.38 -7.19
CA GLY A 13 -6.32 -12.53 -6.65
C GLY A 13 -6.53 -11.75 -5.34
N VAL A 14 -5.59 -11.86 -4.41
CA VAL A 14 -5.68 -11.22 -3.09
C VAL A 14 -5.42 -9.72 -3.16
N ASP A 15 -4.28 -9.31 -3.70
CA ASP A 15 -3.86 -7.91 -3.70
C ASP A 15 -4.64 -7.11 -4.75
N LEU A 16 -4.51 -7.49 -6.03
CA LEU A 16 -5.04 -6.70 -7.14
C LEU A 16 -6.56 -6.89 -7.29
N GLY A 17 -7.04 -8.13 -7.24
CA GLY A 17 -8.45 -8.46 -7.29
C GLY A 17 -9.21 -7.86 -6.11
N GLY A 18 -8.64 -7.95 -4.89
CA GLY A 18 -9.17 -7.31 -3.70
C GLY A 18 -9.26 -5.79 -3.84
N ALA A 19 -8.18 -5.14 -4.28
CA ALA A 19 -8.16 -3.69 -4.51
C ALA A 19 -9.19 -3.24 -5.56
N PHE A 20 -9.30 -3.97 -6.67
CA PHE A 20 -10.27 -3.69 -7.73
C PHE A 20 -11.72 -3.76 -7.21
N LEU A 21 -12.08 -4.83 -6.51
CA LEU A 21 -13.43 -5.00 -5.96
C LEU A 21 -13.73 -3.96 -4.87
N GLY A 22 -12.76 -3.65 -4.01
CA GLY A 22 -12.86 -2.60 -3.01
C GLY A 22 -13.13 -1.24 -3.64
N ALA A 23 -12.34 -0.86 -4.66
CA ALA A 23 -12.52 0.38 -5.39
C ALA A 23 -13.87 0.45 -6.10
N LYS A 24 -14.30 -0.64 -6.78
CA LYS A 24 -15.61 -0.72 -7.44
C LYS A 24 -16.76 -0.42 -6.47
N HIS A 25 -16.74 -1.02 -5.29
CA HIS A 25 -17.80 -0.83 -4.31
C HIS A 25 -17.73 0.52 -3.60
N ALA A 26 -16.52 1.00 -3.29
CA ALA A 26 -16.32 2.33 -2.72
C ALA A 26 -16.80 3.42 -3.68
N ALA A 27 -16.39 3.37 -4.96
CA ALA A 27 -16.78 4.34 -5.98
C ALA A 27 -18.31 4.46 -6.09
N ARG A 28 -19.05 3.34 -6.03
CA ARG A 28 -20.51 3.33 -6.08
C ARG A 28 -21.17 4.19 -4.99
N VAL A 29 -20.60 4.20 -3.78
CA VAL A 29 -21.12 4.97 -2.64
C VAL A 29 -20.57 6.41 -2.63
N MET A 30 -19.37 6.60 -3.15
CA MET A 30 -18.67 7.87 -3.17
C MET A 30 -19.13 8.82 -4.29
N LEU A 31 -19.50 8.29 -5.46
CA LEU A 31 -19.94 9.09 -6.61
C LEU A 31 -21.09 10.06 -6.29
N PRO A 32 -22.11 9.70 -5.49
CA PRO A 32 -23.15 10.65 -5.06
C PRO A 32 -22.70 11.66 -4.00
N GLN A 33 -21.59 11.43 -3.28
CA GLN A 33 -21.23 12.11 -2.02
C GLN A 33 -19.91 12.91 -2.10
N ARG A 34 -19.65 13.68 -3.16
CA ARG A 34 -18.38 14.46 -3.35
C ARG A 34 -17.78 15.05 -2.04
N PRO A 35 -16.44 15.07 -1.83
CA PRO A 35 -15.33 14.31 -2.45
C PRO A 35 -14.87 13.13 -1.58
N ALA A 36 -14.40 12.05 -2.21
CA ALA A 36 -13.95 10.85 -1.49
C ALA A 36 -12.73 10.20 -2.13
N GLN A 37 -12.04 9.38 -1.32
CA GLN A 37 -10.60 9.14 -1.47
C GLN A 37 -10.24 7.67 -1.28
N SER A 38 -9.34 7.15 -2.10
CA SER A 38 -8.82 5.78 -1.99
C SER A 38 -7.29 5.80 -1.97
N ALA A 39 -6.70 5.10 -1.00
CA ALA A 39 -5.26 4.89 -0.84
C ALA A 39 -4.94 3.41 -1.04
N CYS A 40 -4.02 3.11 -1.96
CA CYS A 40 -3.55 1.75 -2.23
C CYS A 40 -2.04 1.64 -1.99
N THR A 41 -1.53 0.52 -1.46
CA THR A 41 -0.11 0.40 -1.06
C THR A 41 0.72 -0.53 -1.95
N ALA A 42 1.95 -0.11 -2.28
CA ALA A 42 2.97 -0.93 -2.93
C ALA A 42 4.30 -0.89 -2.15
N ILE A 43 4.97 -2.04 -2.04
CA ILE A 43 6.37 -2.11 -1.58
C ILE A 43 7.15 -2.74 -2.74
N ALA A 44 8.10 -1.98 -3.31
CA ALA A 44 8.98 -2.45 -4.36
C ALA A 44 10.35 -2.85 -3.79
N GLY A 45 10.92 -3.98 -4.26
CA GLY A 45 12.35 -4.27 -4.16
C GLY A 45 12.81 -5.29 -3.10
N ILE A 46 12.02 -5.61 -2.07
CA ILE A 46 12.40 -6.57 -1.00
C ILE A 46 11.50 -7.82 -1.02
N SER A 47 10.80 -8.06 -2.13
CA SER A 47 9.72 -9.06 -2.19
C SER A 47 9.85 -10.00 -3.38
N THR A 48 9.10 -11.10 -3.34
CA THR A 48 9.06 -12.08 -4.44
C THR A 48 8.55 -11.42 -5.72
N HIS A 49 8.97 -11.91 -6.89
CA HIS A 49 8.51 -11.39 -8.18
C HIS A 49 6.98 -11.36 -8.30
N SER A 50 6.31 -12.41 -7.81
CA SER A 50 4.84 -12.52 -7.83
C SER A 50 4.17 -11.44 -6.98
N TYR A 51 4.69 -11.14 -5.78
CA TYR A 51 4.17 -10.08 -4.92
C TYR A 51 4.50 -8.69 -5.47
N ALA A 52 5.73 -8.49 -5.95
CA ALA A 52 6.11 -7.23 -6.58
C ALA A 52 5.19 -6.92 -7.78
N ALA A 53 4.94 -7.91 -8.66
CA ALA A 53 4.05 -7.76 -9.80
C ALA A 53 2.61 -7.40 -9.38
N SER A 54 2.06 -8.04 -8.34
CA SER A 54 0.71 -7.70 -7.86
C SER A 54 0.62 -6.27 -7.33
N LYS A 55 1.64 -5.80 -6.60
CA LYS A 55 1.71 -4.43 -6.07
C LYS A 55 1.91 -3.36 -7.16
N TYR A 56 2.68 -3.64 -8.21
CA TYR A 56 2.73 -2.76 -9.38
C TYR A 56 1.40 -2.73 -10.13
N GLY A 57 0.67 -3.84 -10.17
CA GLY A 57 -0.70 -3.89 -10.70
C GLY A 57 -1.63 -2.93 -9.95
N ILE A 58 -1.53 -2.86 -8.63
CA ILE A 58 -2.29 -1.91 -7.80
C ILE A 58 -1.95 -0.46 -8.16
N LEU A 59 -0.67 -0.12 -8.38
CA LEU A 59 -0.27 1.21 -8.82
C LEU A 59 -0.90 1.57 -10.18
N GLY A 60 -0.90 0.63 -11.13
CA GLY A 60 -1.55 0.80 -12.43
C GLY A 60 -3.05 1.00 -12.31
N LEU A 61 -3.71 0.23 -11.42
CA LEU A 61 -5.13 0.38 -11.11
C LEU A 61 -5.45 1.77 -10.54
N ALA A 62 -4.68 2.23 -9.55
CA ALA A 62 -4.88 3.54 -8.92
C ALA A 62 -4.79 4.69 -9.95
N LYS A 63 -3.80 4.65 -10.86
CA LYS A 63 -3.65 5.64 -11.93
C LYS A 63 -4.86 5.69 -12.87
N ASN A 64 -5.40 4.52 -13.25
CA ASN A 64 -6.57 4.46 -14.13
C ASN A 64 -7.85 4.91 -13.42
N LEU A 65 -8.04 4.52 -12.16
CA LEU A 65 -9.16 5.00 -11.35
C LEU A 65 -9.12 6.51 -11.15
N ALA A 66 -7.93 7.10 -10.94
CA ALA A 66 -7.78 8.55 -10.85
C ALA A 66 -8.23 9.25 -12.15
N ALA A 67 -7.81 8.71 -13.31
CA ALA A 67 -8.19 9.26 -14.61
C ALA A 67 -9.70 9.12 -14.89
N GLU A 68 -10.29 7.97 -14.57
CA GLU A 68 -11.72 7.71 -14.78
C GLU A 68 -12.61 8.52 -13.83
N LEU A 69 -12.29 8.50 -12.52
CA LEU A 69 -13.15 9.03 -11.47
C LEU A 69 -12.92 10.52 -11.20
N GLY A 70 -11.79 11.08 -11.66
CA GLY A 70 -11.46 12.50 -11.49
C GLY A 70 -12.52 13.44 -12.05
N GLN A 71 -13.18 13.07 -13.15
CA GLN A 71 -14.27 13.85 -13.75
C GLN A 71 -15.49 14.00 -12.80
N TYR A 72 -15.62 13.14 -11.80
CA TYR A 72 -16.69 13.19 -10.79
C TYR A 72 -16.26 13.91 -9.51
N GLY A 73 -15.03 14.42 -9.44
CA GLY A 73 -14.45 15.07 -8.26
C GLY A 73 -13.91 14.10 -7.21
N LEU A 74 -13.63 12.85 -7.59
CA LEU A 74 -12.99 11.87 -6.70
C LEU A 74 -11.48 11.89 -6.89
N ARG A 75 -10.75 11.72 -5.77
CA ARG A 75 -9.28 11.63 -5.76
C ARG A 75 -8.85 10.21 -5.46
N VAL A 76 -7.87 9.71 -6.20
CA VAL A 76 -7.33 8.36 -5.99
C VAL A 76 -5.82 8.47 -5.88
N ASN A 77 -5.28 7.99 -4.76
CA ASN A 77 -3.87 8.06 -4.42
C ASN A 77 -3.29 6.67 -4.14
N CYS A 78 -1.98 6.54 -4.22
CA CYS A 78 -1.25 5.31 -3.92
C CYS A 78 -0.11 5.63 -2.96
N VAL A 79 -0.15 5.08 -1.74
CA VAL A 79 0.88 5.26 -0.71
C VAL A 79 1.81 4.06 -0.74
N SER A 80 3.01 4.22 -1.28
CA SER A 80 3.96 3.11 -1.43
C SER A 80 5.09 3.21 -0.40
N PRO A 81 4.95 2.58 0.79
CA PRO A 81 6.02 2.61 1.77
C PRO A 81 7.22 1.75 1.33
N TYR A 82 8.37 2.05 1.91
CA TYR A 82 9.51 1.13 1.91
C TYR A 82 9.26 -0.03 2.90
N GLY A 83 10.23 -0.93 3.07
CA GLY A 83 10.17 -1.93 4.14
C GLY A 83 10.11 -1.26 5.52
N LEU A 84 9.17 -1.69 6.36
CA LEU A 84 9.01 -1.26 7.74
C LEU A 84 8.47 -2.41 8.60
N MET A 85 8.80 -2.39 9.89
CA MET A 85 8.28 -3.37 10.83
C MET A 85 6.83 -3.04 11.17
N THR A 86 5.93 -4.00 10.94
CA THR A 86 4.50 -3.94 11.30
C THR A 86 4.09 -5.24 11.96
N GLY A 87 2.90 -5.30 12.54
CA GLY A 87 2.36 -6.52 13.15
C GLY A 87 2.38 -7.75 12.23
N MET A 88 2.43 -7.59 10.90
CA MET A 88 2.60 -8.70 9.95
C MET A 88 4.01 -9.32 9.99
N GLY A 89 5.05 -8.51 10.22
CA GLY A 89 6.45 -8.93 10.24
C GLY A 89 7.00 -9.23 11.63
N THR A 90 6.29 -8.84 12.69
CA THR A 90 6.81 -8.88 14.07
C THR A 90 6.14 -9.90 14.98
N VAL A 91 5.18 -10.71 14.48
CA VAL A 91 4.37 -11.65 15.31
C VAL A 91 5.22 -12.59 16.17
N HIS A 92 6.43 -12.93 15.72
CA HIS A 92 7.32 -13.88 16.38
C HIS A 92 8.69 -13.29 16.72
N LEU A 93 8.80 -11.95 16.74
CA LEU A 93 10.05 -11.26 17.04
C LEU A 93 9.98 -10.61 18.43
N SER A 94 11.08 -10.69 19.17
CA SER A 94 11.30 -9.90 20.37
C SER A 94 11.52 -8.42 20.04
N GLU A 95 11.36 -7.53 21.03
CA GLU A 95 11.60 -6.09 20.84
C GLU A 95 13.03 -5.79 20.35
N ALA A 96 14.01 -6.56 20.82
CA ALA A 96 15.40 -6.43 20.39
C ALA A 96 15.57 -6.80 18.90
N GLU A 97 14.92 -7.87 18.44
CA GLU A 97 14.95 -8.29 17.04
C GLU A 97 14.23 -7.30 16.13
N ILE A 98 13.10 -6.74 16.58
CA ILE A 98 12.40 -5.67 15.86
C ILE A 98 13.30 -4.46 15.70
N THR A 99 13.98 -4.05 16.78
CA THR A 99 14.89 -2.90 16.77
C THR A 99 16.05 -3.11 15.80
N GLN A 100 16.66 -4.30 15.81
CA GLN A 100 17.72 -4.66 14.88
C GLN A 100 17.23 -4.67 13.42
N ALA A 101 16.04 -5.21 13.16
CA ALA A 101 15.46 -5.21 11.82
C ALA A 101 15.16 -3.79 11.32
N GLU A 102 14.66 -2.91 12.18
CA GLU A 102 14.44 -1.50 11.85
C GLU A 102 15.73 -0.76 11.55
N MET A 103 16.79 -0.98 12.34
CA MET A 103 18.12 -0.44 12.05
C MET A 103 18.65 -0.94 10.71
N GLY A 104 18.50 -2.24 10.42
CA GLY A 104 18.89 -2.81 9.13
C GLY A 104 18.16 -2.17 7.95
N LEU A 105 16.84 -1.97 8.07
CA LEU A 105 16.04 -1.28 7.05
C LEU A 105 16.44 0.19 6.88
N SER A 106 16.74 0.88 7.98
CA SER A 106 17.22 2.27 7.98
C SER A 106 18.53 2.43 7.20
N GLU A 107 19.48 1.50 7.36
CA GLU A 107 20.77 1.56 6.65
C GLU A 107 20.65 1.17 5.16
N MET A 108 19.73 0.27 4.82
CA MET A 108 19.46 -0.12 3.42
C MET A 108 18.65 0.93 2.65
N GLY A 109 17.89 1.79 3.35
CA GLY A 109 17.05 2.81 2.74
C GLY A 109 17.84 3.93 2.07
N HIS A 110 17.19 4.65 1.16
CA HIS A 110 17.78 5.85 0.54
C HIS A 110 18.00 6.98 1.56
N LEU A 111 17.11 7.09 2.55
CA LEU A 111 17.23 8.04 3.67
C LEU A 111 17.90 7.33 4.85
N ARG A 112 19.23 7.22 4.80
CA ARG A 112 20.00 6.54 5.84
C ARG A 112 19.79 7.16 7.22
N GLY A 113 19.75 6.31 8.25
CA GLY A 113 19.51 6.70 9.64
C GLY A 113 18.05 7.03 9.97
N GLN A 114 17.12 6.94 9.00
CA GLN A 114 15.69 7.16 9.24
C GLN A 114 14.95 5.82 9.37
N ILE A 115 14.25 5.66 10.49
CA ILE A 115 13.37 4.51 10.73
C ILE A 115 11.95 4.87 10.31
N LEU A 116 11.44 4.19 9.28
CA LEU A 116 10.05 4.34 8.86
C LEU A 116 9.13 3.61 9.84
N LYS A 117 8.17 4.33 10.42
CA LYS A 117 7.14 3.78 11.33
C LYS A 117 5.77 3.75 10.67
N ALA A 118 4.90 2.86 11.14
CA ALA A 118 3.52 2.74 10.65
C ALA A 118 2.75 4.07 10.77
N ASP A 119 2.99 4.83 11.84
CA ASP A 119 2.38 6.15 12.05
C ASP A 119 2.76 7.15 10.94
N SER A 120 3.99 7.12 10.43
CA SER A 120 4.39 7.98 9.31
C SER A 120 3.61 7.67 8.03
N VAL A 121 3.36 6.39 7.76
CA VAL A 121 2.54 5.96 6.61
C VAL A 121 1.08 6.36 6.82
N ALA A 122 0.56 6.22 8.04
CA ALA A 122 -0.80 6.63 8.39
C ALA A 122 -0.99 8.15 8.23
N ARG A 123 -0.03 8.97 8.68
CA ARG A 123 -0.06 10.42 8.49
C ARG A 123 -0.02 10.83 7.02
N ALA A 124 0.77 10.14 6.19
CA ALA A 124 0.78 10.38 4.75
C ALA A 124 -0.58 10.04 4.12
N ALA A 125 -1.18 8.90 4.50
CA ALA A 125 -2.51 8.54 4.05
C ALA A 125 -3.58 9.54 4.52
N LEU A 126 -3.47 10.04 5.76
CA LEU A 126 -4.37 11.04 6.33
C LEU A 126 -4.27 12.38 5.60
N TYR A 127 -3.05 12.87 5.35
CA TYR A 127 -2.83 14.08 4.57
C TYR A 127 -3.42 13.95 3.16
N LEU A 128 -3.15 12.83 2.50
CA LEU A 128 -3.75 12.59 1.20
C LEU A 128 -5.27 12.59 1.30
N ALA A 129 -5.83 11.98 2.35
CA ALA A 129 -7.24 11.89 2.72
C ALA A 129 -7.90 13.21 3.16
N SER A 130 -7.16 14.32 3.27
CA SER A 130 -7.68 15.57 3.81
C SER A 130 -7.84 16.65 2.72
N ASP A 131 -8.44 17.78 3.07
CA ASP A 131 -8.68 18.88 2.13
C ASP A 131 -7.38 19.64 1.77
N GLU A 132 -6.35 19.52 2.61
CA GLU A 132 -5.02 20.12 2.42
C GLU A 132 -4.22 19.50 1.25
N ALA A 133 -4.70 18.40 0.67
CA ALA A 133 -4.11 17.75 -0.50
C ALA A 133 -4.76 18.18 -1.83
N ASN A 134 -5.42 19.35 -1.87
CA ASN A 134 -6.00 19.99 -3.06
C ASN A 134 -5.23 21.24 -3.50
#